data_AF-A0A392Q5B2-F1
#
_entry.id   AF-A0A392Q5B2-F1
#
_cell.length_a   1.000
_cell.length_b   1.000
_cell.length_c   1.000
_cell.angle_alpha   90.00
_cell.angle_beta   90.00
_cell.angle_gamma   90.00
#
_symmetry.space_group_name_H-M   'P 1'
#
loop_
_entity.id
_entity.type
_entity.pdbx_description
1 polymer ?
#
loop_
_entity_poly.entity_id
_entity_poly.type
_entity_poly.pdbx_seq_one_letter_code
_entity_poly.pdbx_strand_id
1 'polypeptide(L)'
;SSLCSGIFEINCSKDIKVQGIIGPCASLEKKSPLCSDIVIGQGGTSAWKMCGLDKSTSLCLFFDIVRKETPDATMQSTSNQFYFQFLT
;
A
#
# COMPACT_ATOMS: atom_id res chain seq x y z
N SER A 1 -12.70 -24.18 -8.93
CA SER A 1 -11.91 -23.00 -8.50
C SER A 1 -12.67 -22.34 -7.36
N SER A 2 -12.16 -22.41 -6.13
CA SER A 2 -12.84 -21.78 -4.99
C SER A 2 -12.65 -20.27 -5.11
N LEU A 3 -13.72 -19.55 -5.44
CA LEU A 3 -13.74 -18.10 -5.51
C LEU A 3 -13.86 -17.53 -4.08
N CYS A 4 -12.87 -17.83 -3.24
CA CYS A 4 -12.86 -17.29 -1.88
C CYS A 4 -12.50 -15.81 -1.97
N SER A 5 -13.43 -14.93 -1.66
CA SER A 5 -13.18 -13.50 -1.61
C SER A 5 -12.44 -13.14 -0.32
N GLY A 6 -11.12 -12.97 -0.41
CA GLY A 6 -10.30 -12.45 0.69
C GLY A 6 -10.31 -10.93 0.74
N ILE A 7 -10.06 -10.36 1.92
CA ILE A 7 -9.82 -8.92 2.10
C ILE A 7 -8.32 -8.73 2.23
N PHE A 8 -7.73 -7.97 1.31
CA PHE A 8 -6.34 -7.59 1.34
C PHE A 8 -6.19 -6.18 1.89
N GLU A 9 -5.47 -6.02 3.00
CA GLU A 9 -5.18 -4.72 3.61
C GLU A 9 -3.68 -4.47 3.74
N ILE A 10 -3.31 -3.19 3.66
CA ILE A 10 -1.94 -2.74 3.83
C ILE A 10 -1.85 -1.70 4.93
N ASN A 11 -0.86 -1.88 5.80
CA ASN A 11 -0.33 -0.83 6.65
C ASN A 11 1.15 -0.63 6.33
N CYS A 12 1.60 0.61 6.34
CA CYS A 12 2.99 0.96 6.09
C CYS A 12 3.47 2.04 7.07
N SER A 13 4.79 2.24 7.14
CA SER A 13 5.38 3.36 7.89
C SER A 13 4.76 4.70 7.45
N LYS A 14 4.70 5.66 8.37
CA LYS A 14 4.13 7.01 8.13
C LYS A 14 4.80 7.79 7.00
N ASP A 15 6.05 7.46 6.71
CA ASP A 15 6.86 8.08 5.66
C ASP A 15 6.64 7.40 4.28
N ILE A 16 5.63 6.53 4.18
CA ILE A 16 5.21 5.86 2.96
C ILE A 16 3.71 6.08 2.75
N LYS A 17 3.34 6.40 1.52
CA LYS A 17 1.95 6.44 1.08
C LYS A 17 1.68 5.38 0.01
N VAL A 18 0.48 4.84 -0.02
CA VAL A 18 0.02 3.85 -1.00
C VAL A 18 -0.65 4.58 -2.16
N GLN A 19 -0.10 4.45 -3.36
CA GLN A 19 -0.68 5.02 -4.59
C GLN A 19 -1.78 4.12 -5.15
N GLY A 20 -1.65 2.81 -4.97
CA GLY A 20 -2.67 1.84 -5.32
C GLY A 20 -2.10 0.48 -5.73
N ILE A 21 -2.98 -0.33 -6.31
CA ILE A 21 -2.69 -1.72 -6.68
C ILE A 21 -3.15 -2.02 -8.11
N ILE A 22 -2.44 -2.91 -8.78
CA ILE A 22 -2.84 -3.51 -10.06
C ILE A 22 -2.87 -5.03 -9.89
N GLY A 23 -4.01 -5.64 -10.21
CA GLY A 23 -4.26 -7.09 -10.09
C GLY A 23 -5.75 -7.41 -10.00
N PRO A 24 -6.13 -8.69 -9.83
CA PRO A 24 -7.53 -9.14 -9.78
C PRO A 24 -8.21 -8.81 -8.45
N CYS A 25 -8.42 -7.52 -8.20
CA CYS A 25 -8.99 -6.99 -6.97
C CYS A 25 -9.91 -5.79 -7.24
N ALA A 26 -10.71 -5.43 -6.25
CA ALA A 26 -11.59 -4.27 -6.26
C ALA A 26 -11.40 -3.44 -4.99
N SER A 27 -11.44 -2.11 -5.10
CA SER A 27 -11.36 -1.20 -3.95
C SER A 27 -12.46 -1.49 -2.91
N LEU A 28 -12.11 -1.44 -1.63
CA LEU A 28 -13.07 -1.39 -0.52
C LEU A 28 -13.30 0.04 0.00
N GLU A 29 -12.76 1.05 -0.69
CA GLU A 29 -12.93 2.47 -0.37
C GLU A 29 -12.56 2.84 1.08
N LYS A 30 -11.65 2.08 1.67
CA LYS A 30 -11.16 2.31 3.03
C LYS A 30 -10.22 3.51 3.02
N LYS A 31 -10.76 4.67 3.44
CA LYS A 31 -9.96 5.88 3.62
C LYS A 31 -8.91 5.69 4.70
N SER A 32 -7.69 6.13 4.41
CA SER A 32 -6.56 6.06 5.33
C SER A 32 -5.63 7.26 5.11
N PRO A 33 -5.03 7.83 6.16
CA PRO A 33 -3.96 8.84 6.02
C PRO A 33 -2.75 8.36 5.21
N LEU A 34 -2.64 7.04 5.03
CA LEU A 34 -1.59 6.40 4.24
C LEU A 34 -1.89 6.39 2.74
N CYS A 35 -3.06 6.86 2.26
CA CYS A 35 -3.34 6.94 0.83
C CYS A 35 -2.58 8.12 0.20
N SER A 36 -1.98 7.90 -0.97
CA SER A 36 -1.36 8.97 -1.77
C SER A 36 -2.42 9.77 -2.52
N ASP A 37 -2.10 11.04 -2.80
CA ASP A 37 -2.88 11.90 -3.68
C ASP A 37 -2.65 11.52 -5.15
N ILE A 38 -1.51 10.90 -5.46
CA ILE A 38 -1.20 10.31 -6.76
C ILE A 38 -1.75 8.87 -6.78
N VAL A 39 -2.68 8.61 -7.70
CA VAL A 39 -3.38 7.32 -7.79
C VAL A 39 -2.88 6.52 -8.99
N ILE A 40 -2.54 5.25 -8.74
CA ILE A 40 -2.20 4.27 -9.78
C ILE A 40 -3.08 3.04 -9.62
N GLY A 41 -3.76 2.62 -10.69
CA GLY A 41 -4.65 1.45 -10.66
C GLY A 41 -5.83 1.62 -9.70
N GLN A 42 -6.11 0.60 -8.89
CA GLN A 42 -7.13 0.65 -7.83
C GLN A 42 -6.54 1.34 -6.59
N GLY A 43 -6.46 2.68 -6.59
CA GLY A 43 -5.92 3.47 -5.47
C GLY A 43 -6.98 4.17 -4.62
N GLY A 44 -6.54 5.16 -3.83
CA GLY A 44 -7.43 5.93 -2.93
C GLY A 44 -8.00 5.12 -1.75
N THR A 45 -7.44 3.93 -1.50
CA THR A 45 -7.83 3.01 -0.43
C THR A 45 -6.59 2.31 0.10
N SER A 46 -6.67 1.78 1.33
CA SER A 46 -5.66 0.86 1.89
C SER A 46 -6.17 -0.57 2.04
N ALA A 47 -7.35 -0.87 1.47
CA ALA A 47 -7.97 -2.19 1.49
C ALA A 47 -8.69 -2.51 0.17
N TRP A 48 -8.60 -3.78 -0.23
CA TRP A 48 -9.16 -4.33 -1.45
C TRP A 48 -9.80 -5.69 -1.22
N LYS A 49 -10.85 -5.98 -1.98
CA LYS A 49 -11.41 -7.32 -2.10
C LYS A 49 -10.70 -8.06 -3.22
N MET A 50 -10.21 -9.26 -2.94
CA MET A 50 -9.62 -10.13 -3.94
C MET A 50 -10.73 -10.95 -4.61
N CYS A 51 -10.95 -10.76 -5.92
CA CYS A 51 -12.06 -11.39 -6.65
C CYS A 51 -11.76 -12.84 -7.06
N GLY A 52 -10.52 -13.30 -6.88
CA GLY A 52 -10.09 -14.69 -7.04
C GLY A 52 -8.66 -14.82 -6.54
N LEU A 53 -8.43 -15.70 -5.56
CA LEU A 53 -7.10 -16.02 -5.07
C LEU A 53 -6.75 -17.44 -5.48
N ASP A 54 -5.83 -17.58 -6.42
CA ASP A 54 -5.15 -18.84 -6.67
C ASP A 54 -3.65 -18.72 -6.39
N LYS A 55 -2.93 -19.84 -6.42
CA LYS A 55 -1.48 -19.85 -6.13
C LYS A 55 -0.64 -19.08 -7.17
N SER A 56 -1.23 -18.71 -8.30
CA SER A 56 -0.60 -17.92 -9.36
C SER A 56 -0.96 -16.43 -9.32
N THR A 57 -1.87 -16.03 -8.43
CA THR A 57 -2.35 -14.65 -8.34
C THR A 57 -1.24 -13.77 -7.79
N SER A 58 -0.84 -12.77 -8.58
CA SER A 58 0.17 -11.77 -8.19
C SER A 58 -0.46 -10.38 -8.19
N LEU A 59 -0.07 -9.56 -7.22
CA LEU A 59 -0.49 -8.17 -7.07
C LEU A 59 0.72 -7.25 -7.22
N CYS A 60 0.56 -6.16 -7.94
CA CYS A 60 1.59 -5.11 -8.06
C CYS A 60 1.14 -3.89 -7.26
N LEU A 61 1.95 -3.47 -6.29
CA LEU A 61 1.66 -2.36 -5.40
C LEU A 61 2.58 -1.17 -5.68
N PHE A 62 1.98 0.02 -5.69
CA PHE A 62 2.67 1.27 -5.94
C PHE A 62 2.67 2.12 -4.68
N PHE A 63 3.85 2.63 -4.32
CA PHE A 63 4.06 3.41 -3.11
C PHE A 63 4.82 4.70 -3.44
N ASP A 64 4.52 5.74 -2.67
CA ASP A 64 5.33 6.94 -2.59
C ASP A 64 6.13 6.96 -1.30
N ILE A 65 7.40 7.34 -1.41
CA ILE A 65 8.23 7.62 -0.24
C ILE A 65 8.13 9.11 0.06
N VAL A 66 7.56 9.45 1.20
CA VAL A 66 7.48 10.83 1.69
C VAL A 66 8.85 11.20 2.25
N ARG A 67 9.60 11.99 1.48
CA ARG A 67 10.87 12.55 1.96
C ARG A 67 10.58 13.69 2.94
N LYS A 68 11.19 13.64 4.12
CA LYS A 68 11.26 14.80 5.01
C LYS A 68 12.38 15.71 4.48
N GLU A 69 12.04 16.89 3.98
CA GLU A 69 13.03 17.95 3.80
C GLU A 69 13.40 18.46 5.19
N THR A 70 14.56 18.07 5.70
CA THR A 70 15.12 18.61 6.94
C THR A 70 16.05 19.77 6.57
N PRO A 71 15.74 21.04 6.91
CA PRO A 71 16.56 22.18 6.50
C PRO A 71 17.95 22.28 7.13
N ASP A 72 18.26 21.50 8.17
CA ASP A 72 19.55 21.60 8.87
C ASP A 72 20.16 20.22 9.13
N ALA A 73 21.17 19.88 8.33
CA ALA A 73 21.97 18.67 8.46
C ALA A 73 23.01 18.81 9.58
N THR A 74 22.58 18.70 10.84
CA THR A 74 23.48 18.25 11.91
C THR A 74 22.81 17.16 12.73
N MET A 75 23.29 15.94 12.53
CA MET A 75 23.07 14.75 13.36
C MET A 75 21.69 14.09 13.25
N GLN A 76 21.59 13.08 12.39
CA GLN A 76 21.33 11.69 12.84
C GLN A 76 21.33 10.76 11.63
N SER A 77 22.14 9.70 11.70
CA SER A 77 21.98 8.51 10.88
C SER A 77 20.73 7.76 11.33
N THR A 78 19.54 8.31 11.05
CA THR A 78 18.31 7.53 11.16
C THR A 78 18.36 6.48 10.06
N SER A 79 18.55 5.22 10.46
CA SER A 79 18.38 4.08 9.56
C SER A 79 17.07 4.24 8.79
N ASN A 80 17.15 4.46 7.47
CA ASN A 80 15.98 4.59 6.59
C ASN A 80 15.34 3.20 6.36
N GLN A 81 14.81 2.62 7.44
CA GLN A 81 14.07 1.36 7.41
C GLN A 81 12.58 1.66 7.27
N PHE A 82 11.96 0.97 6.33
CA PHE A 82 10.55 1.07 6.01
C PHE A 82 9.87 -0.25 6.32
N TYR A 83 8.69 -0.20 6.92
CA TYR A 83 7.91 -1.39 7.26
C TYR A 83 6.63 -1.44 6.43
N PHE A 84 6.32 -2.63 5.96
CA PHE A 84 5.09 -2.96 5.26
C PHE A 84 4.46 -4.18 5.94
N GLN A 85 3.18 -4.08 6.26
CA GLN A 85 2.39 -5.18 6.78
C GLN A 85 1.26 -5.46 5.80
N PHE A 86 1.23 -6.69 5.29
CA PHE A 86 0.19 -7.22 4.42
C PHE A 86 -0.73 -8.13 5.23
N LEU A 87 -2.04 -7.89 5.18
CA LEU A 87 -3.06 -8.74 5.78
C LEU A 87 -3.95 -9.29 4.66
N THR A 88 -4.21 -10.59 4.63
CA THR A 88 -5.01 -11.28 3.59
C THR A 88 -5.96 -12.28 4.22
#